data_AF-A0A4R2P868-F1
#
_entry.id   AF-A0A4R2P868-F1
#
_cell.length_a   1.000
_cell.length_b   1.000
_cell.length_c   1.000
_cell.angle_alpha   90.00
_cell.angle_beta   90.00
_cell.angle_gamma   90.00
#
_symmetry.space_group_name_H-M   'P 1'
#
loop_
_entity.id
_entity.type
_entity.pdbx_description
1 polymer ?
#
loop_
_entity_poly.entity_id
_entity_poly.type
_entity_poly.pdbx_seq_one_letter_code
_entity_poly.pdbx_strand_id
1 'polypeptide(L)'
;MDIDATDPMVLLSFAELALDTPDDRSLMDRVVRATVHVENETPVDTAILLYRGRALAALGLPDAAIDVFTLANRRRKDGPDGLLHQIRYERAVLYHETGQRARARQQFERIYAANPGFEDVAQRLGIGG
;
A
#
# COMPACT_ATOMS: atom_id res chain seq x y z
N MET A 1 -20.67 -23.29 8.71
CA MET A 1 -20.33 -21.90 8.37
C MET A 1 -19.55 -22.00 7.08
N ASP A 2 -20.21 -21.74 5.94
CA ASP A 2 -19.52 -21.66 4.66
C ASP A 2 -18.73 -20.35 4.64
N ILE A 3 -17.41 -20.44 4.50
CA ILE A 3 -16.55 -19.27 4.38
C ILE A 3 -16.53 -18.91 2.89
N ASP A 4 -17.11 -17.76 2.55
CA ASP A 4 -17.00 -17.21 1.21
C ASP A 4 -15.56 -16.73 0.99
N ALA A 5 -14.87 -17.29 -0.01
CA ALA A 5 -13.50 -16.90 -0.35
C ALA A 5 -13.39 -15.47 -0.89
N THR A 6 -14.52 -14.83 -1.21
CA THR A 6 -14.62 -13.42 -1.61
C THR A 6 -14.95 -12.48 -0.45
N ASP A 7 -15.15 -13.02 0.76
CA ASP A 7 -15.32 -12.19 1.96
C ASP A 7 -14.09 -11.27 2.16
N PRO A 8 -14.27 -9.95 2.31
CA PRO A 8 -13.16 -9.01 2.42
C PRO A 8 -12.20 -9.30 3.59
N MET A 9 -12.70 -9.82 4.71
CA MET A 9 -11.83 -10.18 5.84
C MET A 9 -10.98 -11.41 5.53
N VAL A 10 -11.55 -12.40 4.83
CA VAL A 10 -10.81 -13.59 4.39
C VAL A 10 -9.73 -13.22 3.38
N LEU A 11 -10.07 -12.35 2.40
CA LEU A 11 -9.12 -11.83 1.43
C LEU A 11 -8.00 -11.03 2.09
N LEU A 12 -8.35 -10.17 3.05
CA LEU A 12 -7.37 -9.39 3.82
C LEU A 12 -6.41 -10.30 4.57
N SER A 13 -6.93 -11.25 5.36
CA SER A 13 -6.10 -12.20 6.12
C SER A 13 -5.22 -13.06 5.22
N PHE A 14 -5.74 -13.50 4.06
CA PHE A 14 -4.94 -14.23 3.07
C PHE A 14 -3.80 -13.36 2.52
N ALA A 15 -4.09 -12.12 2.13
CA ALA A 15 -3.10 -11.23 1.54
C ALA A 15 -2.02 -10.82 2.56
N GLU A 16 -2.40 -10.58 3.81
CA GLU A 16 -1.47 -10.28 4.90
C GLU A 16 -0.51 -11.45 5.16
N LEU A 17 -1.03 -12.67 5.36
CA LEU A 17 -0.21 -13.86 5.58
C LEU A 17 0.71 -14.16 4.38
N ALA A 18 0.23 -13.95 3.16
CA ALA A 18 1.03 -14.15 1.97
C ALA A 18 2.27 -13.25 1.94
N LEU A 19 2.19 -12.04 2.49
CA LEU A 19 3.29 -11.08 2.50
C LEU A 19 4.37 -11.38 3.54
N ASP A 20 4.20 -12.39 4.39
CA ASP A 20 5.30 -12.93 5.20
C ASP A 20 6.36 -13.63 4.32
N THR A 21 6.01 -13.97 3.08
CA THR A 21 6.90 -14.60 2.08
C THR A 21 6.86 -13.83 0.75
N PRO A 22 7.34 -12.58 0.69
CA PRO A 22 7.21 -11.73 -0.49
C PRO A 22 8.01 -12.22 -1.71
N ASP A 23 9.04 -13.05 -1.49
CA ASP A 23 9.84 -13.66 -2.55
C ASP A 23 9.11 -14.82 -3.27
N ASP A 24 8.03 -15.36 -2.68
CA ASP A 24 7.17 -16.32 -3.36
C ASP A 24 6.30 -15.61 -4.40
N ARG A 25 6.87 -15.47 -5.61
CA ARG A 25 6.20 -14.82 -6.75
C ARG A 25 4.88 -15.49 -7.13
N SER A 26 4.74 -16.81 -6.94
CA SER A 26 3.48 -17.50 -7.25
C SER A 26 2.39 -17.11 -6.25
N LEU A 27 2.75 -16.97 -4.97
CA LEU A 27 1.84 -16.51 -3.95
C LEU A 27 1.47 -15.04 -4.15
N MET A 28 2.43 -14.18 -4.54
CA MET A 28 2.15 -12.78 -4.87
C MET A 28 1.18 -12.62 -6.05
N ASP A 29 1.37 -13.40 -7.12
CA ASP A 29 0.42 -13.41 -8.26
C ASP A 29 -0.99 -13.85 -7.80
N ARG A 30 -1.08 -14.84 -6.89
CA ARG A 30 -2.36 -15.26 -6.32
C ARG A 30 -3.03 -14.16 -5.50
N VAL A 31 -2.27 -13.38 -4.71
CA VAL A 31 -2.81 -12.19 -4.00
C VAL A 31 -3.39 -11.20 -4.99
N VAL A 32 -2.67 -10.88 -6.07
CA VAL A 32 -3.14 -9.93 -7.09
C VAL A 32 -4.43 -10.42 -7.75
N ARG A 33 -4.50 -11.69 -8.16
CA ARG A 33 -5.70 -12.27 -8.79
C ARG A 33 -6.89 -12.30 -7.85
N ALA A 34 -6.68 -12.68 -6.59
CA ALA A 34 -7.74 -12.76 -5.59
C ALA A 34 -8.33 -11.39 -5.26
N THR A 35 -7.57 -10.30 -5.44
CA THR A 35 -7.96 -8.96 -4.98
C THR A 35 -8.24 -7.99 -6.13
N VAL A 36 -8.20 -8.42 -7.40
CA VAL A 36 -8.37 -7.55 -8.57
C VAL A 36 -9.74 -6.84 -8.61
N HIS A 37 -10.78 -7.51 -8.12
CA HIS A 37 -12.16 -7.03 -8.11
C HIS A 37 -12.46 -6.05 -6.97
N VAL A 38 -11.54 -5.88 -6.02
CA VAL A 38 -11.75 -5.03 -4.84
C VAL A 38 -11.67 -3.55 -5.23
N GLU A 39 -12.73 -2.83 -4.90
CA GLU A 39 -12.85 -1.37 -5.01
C GLU A 39 -12.64 -0.68 -3.65
N ASN A 40 -12.41 0.63 -3.61
CA ASN A 40 -12.08 1.34 -2.36
C ASN A 40 -13.34 1.85 -1.63
N GLU A 41 -14.19 0.95 -1.13
CA GLU A 41 -15.49 1.29 -0.53
C GLU A 41 -15.49 1.25 1.01
N THR A 42 -14.66 0.41 1.62
CA THR A 42 -14.52 0.22 3.07
C THR A 42 -13.06 0.38 3.54
N PRO A 43 -12.80 0.58 4.85
CA PRO A 43 -11.44 0.55 5.38
C PRO A 43 -10.74 -0.80 5.17
N VAL A 44 -11.50 -1.90 5.19
CA VAL A 44 -10.98 -3.26 4.89
C VAL A 44 -10.51 -3.32 3.44
N ASP A 45 -11.29 -2.79 2.49
CA ASP A 45 -10.87 -2.74 1.09
C ASP A 45 -9.60 -1.91 0.90
N THR A 46 -9.49 -0.80 1.64
CA THR A 46 -8.28 0.03 1.61
C THR A 46 -7.05 -0.78 2.03
N ALA A 47 -7.18 -1.62 3.06
CA ALA A 47 -6.12 -2.52 3.52
C ALA A 47 -5.82 -3.63 2.49
N ILE A 48 -6.84 -4.22 1.87
CA ILE A 48 -6.64 -5.18 0.77
C ILE A 48 -5.87 -4.54 -0.38
N LEU A 49 -6.22 -3.31 -0.77
CA LEU A 49 -5.53 -2.57 -1.82
C LEU A 49 -4.08 -2.25 -1.44
N LEU A 50 -3.78 -1.95 -0.17
CA LEU A 50 -2.40 -1.83 0.32
C LEU A 50 -1.62 -3.12 0.06
N TYR A 51 -2.17 -4.28 0.44
CA TYR A 51 -1.49 -5.57 0.24
C TYR A 51 -1.38 -5.95 -1.24
N ARG A 52 -2.39 -5.64 -2.08
CA ARG A 52 -2.30 -5.81 -3.53
C ARG A 52 -1.18 -4.98 -4.15
N GLY A 53 -1.04 -3.72 -3.72
CA GLY A 53 0.05 -2.85 -4.18
C GLY A 53 1.43 -3.38 -3.79
N ARG A 54 1.59 -3.87 -2.55
CA ARG A 54 2.81 -4.53 -2.10
C ARG A 54 3.14 -5.81 -2.88
N ALA A 55 2.14 -6.65 -3.17
CA ALA A 55 2.33 -7.83 -4.00
C ALA A 55 2.79 -7.48 -5.43
N LEU A 56 2.20 -6.44 -6.03
CA LEU A 56 2.65 -5.92 -7.34
C LEU A 56 4.09 -5.41 -7.29
N ALA A 57 4.47 -4.70 -6.23
CA ALA A 57 5.84 -4.24 -6.04
C ALA A 57 6.83 -5.41 -5.91
N ALA A 58 6.50 -6.43 -5.11
CA ALA A 58 7.30 -7.66 -4.97
C ALA A 58 7.45 -8.43 -6.30
N LEU A 59 6.44 -8.37 -7.17
CA LEU A 59 6.51 -8.92 -8.52
C LEU A 59 7.38 -8.09 -9.49
N GLY A 60 7.89 -6.92 -9.07
CA GLY A 60 8.65 -6.02 -9.94
C GLY A 60 7.78 -5.19 -10.88
N LEU A 61 6.54 -4.90 -10.48
CA LEU A 61 5.57 -4.10 -11.25
C LEU A 61 5.27 -2.77 -10.54
N PRO A 62 6.27 -1.87 -10.40
CA PRO A 62 6.16 -0.67 -9.57
C PRO A 62 5.10 0.33 -10.07
N ASP A 63 4.92 0.49 -11.39
CA ASP A 63 3.91 1.39 -11.94
C ASP A 63 2.49 0.91 -11.59
N ALA A 64 2.23 -0.39 -11.73
CA ALA A 64 0.94 -0.98 -11.35
C ALA A 64 0.70 -0.85 -9.83
N ALA A 65 1.73 -1.05 -9.01
CA ALA A 65 1.64 -0.83 -7.56
C ALA A 65 1.30 0.64 -7.23
N ILE A 66 1.94 1.61 -7.89
CA ILE A 66 1.65 3.04 -7.75
C ILE A 66 0.18 3.35 -8.10
N ASP A 67 -0.36 2.75 -9.15
CA ASP A 67 -1.77 2.93 -9.53
C ASP A 67 -2.73 2.39 -8.46
N VAL A 68 -2.44 1.20 -7.92
CA VAL A 68 -3.23 0.61 -6.82
C VAL A 68 -3.15 1.47 -5.55
N PHE A 69 -1.96 1.95 -5.17
CA PHE A 69 -1.83 2.88 -4.03
C PHE A 69 -2.54 4.21 -4.29
N THR A 70 -2.59 4.65 -5.54
CA THR A 70 -3.33 5.86 -5.92
C THR A 70 -4.83 5.66 -5.75
N LEU A 71 -5.38 4.51 -6.13
CA LEU A 71 -6.77 4.13 -5.85
C LEU A 71 -7.04 4.07 -4.34
N ALA A 72 -6.18 3.37 -3.58
CA ALA A 72 -6.33 3.17 -2.13
C ALA A 72 -6.32 4.51 -1.37
N ASN A 73 -5.55 5.49 -1.84
CA ASN A 73 -5.42 6.81 -1.22
C ASN A 73 -6.54 7.81 -1.60
N ARG A 74 -7.58 7.40 -2.36
CA ARG A 74 -8.70 8.29 -2.74
C ARG A 74 -9.72 8.50 -1.61
N ARG A 75 -9.84 7.57 -0.66
CA ARG A 75 -10.74 7.73 0.48
C ARG A 75 -10.16 8.74 1.46
N ARG A 76 -10.87 9.84 1.71
CA ARG A 76 -10.41 10.92 2.60
C ARG A 76 -11.31 11.18 3.81
N LYS A 77 -12.51 10.58 3.88
CA LYS A 77 -13.52 10.99 4.86
C LYS A 77 -13.55 10.14 6.14
N ASP A 78 -13.20 8.85 6.10
CA ASP A 78 -13.46 7.93 7.22
C ASP A 78 -12.41 6.80 7.38
N GLY A 79 -11.15 7.02 6.99
CA GLY A 79 -10.09 5.99 7.08
C GLY A 79 -9.15 6.22 8.27
N PRO A 80 -8.56 5.18 8.89
CA PRO A 80 -7.54 5.37 9.92
C PRO A 80 -6.34 6.11 9.34
N ASP A 81 -5.94 7.22 9.95
CA ASP A 81 -4.85 8.07 9.45
C ASP A 81 -3.55 7.29 9.21
N GLY A 82 -3.26 6.30 10.06
CA GLY A 82 -2.10 5.41 9.91
C GLY A 82 -2.10 4.60 8.61
N LEU A 83 -3.25 4.07 8.18
CA LEU A 83 -3.35 3.28 6.94
C LEU A 83 -3.10 4.15 5.70
N LEU A 84 -3.64 5.38 5.69
CA LEU A 84 -3.41 6.32 4.60
C LEU A 84 -1.96 6.84 4.59
N HIS A 85 -1.33 7.01 5.75
CA HIS A 85 0.10 7.31 5.84
C HIS A 85 0.94 6.15 5.29
N GLN A 86 0.63 4.90 5.62
CA GLN A 86 1.32 3.73 5.06
C GLN A 86 1.22 3.69 3.54
N ILE A 87 0.01 3.81 2.98
CA ILE A 87 -0.19 3.80 1.51
C ILE A 87 0.61 4.94 0.85
N ARG A 88 0.60 6.12 1.47
CA ARG A 88 1.35 7.27 0.96
C ARG A 88 2.86 7.02 1.01
N TYR A 89 3.33 6.37 2.07
CA TYR A 89 4.73 6.03 2.28
C TYR A 89 5.21 5.00 1.25
N GLU A 90 4.52 3.88 1.11
CA GLU A 90 4.84 2.83 0.12
C GLU A 90 4.90 3.41 -1.30
N ARG A 91 3.92 4.25 -1.67
CA ARG A 91 3.93 4.94 -2.96
C ARG A 91 5.11 5.91 -3.11
N ALA A 92 5.50 6.58 -2.03
CA ALA A 92 6.65 7.49 -2.03
C ALA A 92 7.97 6.73 -2.21
N VAL A 93 8.10 5.56 -1.58
CA VAL A 93 9.23 4.64 -1.75
C VAL A 93 9.32 4.19 -3.22
N LEU A 94 8.22 3.73 -3.82
CA LEU A 94 8.21 3.34 -5.23
C LEU A 94 8.54 4.51 -6.17
N TYR A 95 8.01 5.72 -5.91
CA TYR A 95 8.43 6.91 -6.68
C TYR A 95 9.93 7.17 -6.54
N HIS A 96 10.51 6.95 -5.36
CA HIS A 96 11.93 7.17 -5.13
C HIS A 96 12.79 6.15 -5.89
N GLU A 97 12.44 4.87 -5.78
CA GLU A 97 13.12 3.75 -6.42
C GLU A 97 13.06 3.82 -7.95
N THR A 98 11.94 4.30 -8.50
CA THR A 98 11.76 4.51 -9.95
C THR A 98 12.31 5.86 -10.44
N GLY A 99 13.04 6.61 -9.60
CA GLY A 99 13.72 7.86 -9.98
C GLY A 99 12.83 9.11 -10.01
N GLN A 100 11.55 9.00 -9.65
CA GLN A 100 10.58 10.10 -9.60
C GLN A 100 10.72 10.93 -8.30
N ARG A 101 11.92 11.48 -8.05
CA ARG A 101 12.32 12.13 -6.78
C ARG A 101 11.38 13.24 -6.32
N ALA A 102 10.90 14.10 -7.23
CA ALA A 102 9.99 15.18 -6.89
C ALA A 102 8.63 14.66 -6.37
N ARG A 103 8.10 13.59 -6.98
CA ARG A 103 6.84 12.96 -6.54
C ARG A 103 7.01 12.27 -5.20
N ALA A 104 8.12 11.55 -5.01
CA ALA A 104 8.46 10.93 -3.73
C ALA A 104 8.52 11.97 -2.61
N ARG A 105 9.29 13.06 -2.81
CA ARG A 105 9.42 14.15 -1.83
C ARG A 105 8.06 14.74 -1.45
N GLN A 106 7.21 15.05 -2.42
CA GLN A 106 5.87 15.58 -2.14
C GLN A 106 5.03 14.63 -1.26
N GLN A 107 5.14 13.32 -1.46
CA GLN A 107 4.44 12.35 -0.62
C GLN A 107 5.00 12.35 0.81
N PHE A 108 6.31 12.30 0.97
CA PHE A 108 6.96 12.34 2.30
C PHE A 108 6.64 13.63 3.06
N GLU A 109 6.67 14.81 2.42
CA GLU A 109 6.31 16.08 3.06
C GLU A 109 4.88 16.08 3.61
N ARG A 110 3.94 15.48 2.87
CA ARG A 110 2.55 15.34 3.32
C ARG A 110 2.39 14.41 4.53
N ILE A 111 3.20 13.34 4.60
CA ILE A 111 3.22 12.47 5.78
C ILE A 111 3.82 13.24 6.95
N TYR A 112 5.00 13.86 6.77
CA TYR A 112 5.70 14.60 7.83
C TYR A 112 4.83 15.72 8.42
N ALA A 113 4.09 16.46 7.59
CA ALA A 113 3.19 17.51 8.06
C ALA A 113 2.07 17.01 8.99
N ALA A 114 1.67 15.73 8.87
CA ALA A 114 0.63 15.12 9.70
C ALA A 114 1.21 14.28 10.85
N ASN A 115 2.28 13.53 10.59
CA ASN A 115 2.97 12.68 11.54
C ASN A 115 4.49 12.68 11.25
N PRO A 116 5.25 13.59 11.89
CA PRO A 116 6.71 13.69 11.72
C PRO A 116 7.47 12.42 12.13
N GLY A 117 6.89 11.59 13.01
CA GLY A 117 7.48 10.35 13.51
C GLY A 117 7.08 9.10 12.74
N PHE A 118 6.41 9.24 11.59
CA PHE A 118 6.01 8.10 10.77
C PHE A 118 7.21 7.51 10.03
N GLU A 119 7.56 6.25 10.34
CA GLU A 119 8.68 5.53 9.73
C GLU A 119 9.98 6.37 9.73
N ASP A 120 10.70 6.40 8.61
CA ASP A 120 11.93 7.18 8.42
C ASP A 120 11.68 8.51 7.67
N VAL A 121 10.45 9.04 7.68
CA VAL A 121 10.05 10.15 6.80
C VAL A 121 10.90 11.41 6.99
N ALA A 122 11.29 11.72 8.23
CA ALA A 122 12.17 12.85 8.54
C ALA A 122 13.55 12.67 7.89
N GLN A 123 14.13 11.47 8.00
CA GLN A 123 15.41 11.12 7.38
C GLN A 123 15.32 11.23 5.85
N ARG A 124 14.25 10.70 5.24
CA ARG A 124 14.04 10.79 3.77
C ARG A 124 13.88 12.22 3.26
N LEU A 125 13.45 13.14 4.11
CA LEU A 125 13.34 14.56 3.81
C LEU A 125 14.62 15.36 4.11
N GLY A 126 15.60 14.76 4.80
CA GLY A 126 16.80 15.44 5.29
C GLY A 126 16.55 16.34 6.48
N ILE A 127 15.53 16.05 7.29
CA ILE A 127 15.15 16.82 8.47
C ILE A 127 15.62 16.05 9.71
N GLY A 128 16.44 16.68 10.56
CA GLY A 128 16.93 16.07 11.82
C GLY A 128 18.34 15.46 11.74
N GLY A 129 19.23 16.07 10.95
CA GLY A 129 20.68 15.93 11.13
C GLY A 129 21.21 16.92 12.15
#